data_AF-A0A3D4BCY2-F1
#
_entry.id   AF-A0A3D4BCY2-F1
#
_cell.length_a   1.000
_cell.length_b   1.000
_cell.length_c   1.000
_cell.angle_alpha   90.00
_cell.angle_beta   90.00
_cell.angle_gamma   90.00
#
_symmetry.space_group_name_H-M   'P 1'
#
loop_
_entity.id
_entity.type
_entity.pdbx_description
1 polymer ?
#
loop_
_entity_poly.entity_id
_entity_poly.type
_entity_poly.pdbx_seq_one_letter_code
_entity_poly.pdbx_strand_id
1 'polypeptide(L)'
;MMKEAALPLLRFPGGNFSSGYHWRDGVGPTENRPILPNPAWPEIECNDAGTDDWLRLCDLVGCEAMICGNGGNGTPEEAAQWVEYCNGRCGHAYGGSARRQRPSAAV
;
A
#
# COMPACT_ATOMS: atom_id res chain seq x y z
N MET A 1 6.51 3.82 -20.84
CA MET A 1 5.19 3.14 -20.85
C MET A 1 4.22 3.62 -19.77
N MET A 2 4.31 3.25 -18.48
CA MET A 2 3.27 3.64 -17.49
C MET A 2 3.11 5.16 -17.33
N LYS A 3 4.21 5.90 -17.32
CA LYS A 3 4.20 7.38 -17.28
C LYS A 3 3.58 8.02 -18.52
N GLU A 4 3.80 7.42 -19.70
CA GLU A 4 3.22 7.89 -20.97
C GLU A 4 1.72 7.59 -21.05
N ALA A 5 1.26 6.53 -20.38
CA ALA A 5 -0.15 6.16 -20.35
C ALA A 5 -1.02 7.16 -19.56
N ALA A 6 -0.41 8.15 -18.89
CA ALA A 6 -1.10 9.23 -18.18
C ALA A 6 -2.21 8.74 -17.26
N LEU A 7 -1.93 7.66 -16.52
CA LEU A 7 -2.89 7.06 -15.59
C LEU A 7 -3.18 8.04 -14.45
N PRO A 8 -4.45 8.39 -14.19
CA PRO A 8 -4.77 9.34 -13.12
C PRO A 8 -4.63 8.70 -11.74
N LEU A 9 -4.84 7.38 -11.65
CA LEU A 9 -4.96 6.65 -10.40
C LEU A 9 -4.47 5.21 -10.57
N LEU A 10 -3.76 4.71 -9.58
CA LEU A 10 -3.39 3.30 -9.43
C LEU A 10 -4.03 2.74 -8.16
N ARG A 11 -4.48 1.48 -8.22
CA ARG A 11 -5.10 0.77 -7.09
C ARG A 11 -4.20 -0.36 -6.59
N PHE A 12 -4.05 -0.50 -5.27
CA PHE A 12 -3.23 -1.53 -4.59
C PHE A 12 -3.81 -1.89 -3.21
N PRO A 13 -3.60 -3.10 -2.66
CA PRO A 13 -3.12 -4.35 -3.25
C PRO A 13 -4.37 -5.13 -3.67
N GLY A 14 -4.96 -4.72 -4.79
CA GLY A 14 -6.37 -4.96 -5.06
C GLY A 14 -6.74 -6.40 -5.48
N GLY A 15 -7.99 -6.54 -5.89
CA GLY A 15 -8.58 -7.83 -6.25
C GLY A 15 -8.79 -8.73 -5.04
N ASN A 16 -8.90 -10.03 -5.27
CA ASN A 16 -9.13 -11.04 -4.23
C ASN A 16 -7.98 -11.06 -3.19
N PHE A 17 -6.78 -10.66 -3.59
CA PHE A 17 -5.60 -10.65 -2.73
C PHE A 17 -5.78 -9.73 -1.50
N SER A 18 -6.39 -8.55 -1.67
CA SER A 18 -6.63 -7.63 -0.55
C SER A 18 -7.41 -8.25 0.62
N SER A 19 -8.27 -9.24 0.38
CA SER A 19 -9.09 -9.88 1.42
C SER A 19 -8.30 -10.75 2.41
N GLY A 20 -7.01 -10.98 2.16
CA GLY A 20 -6.11 -11.71 3.05
C GLY A 20 -4.73 -11.07 3.20
N TYR A 21 -4.57 -9.83 2.74
CA TYR A 21 -3.30 -9.12 2.79
C TYR A 21 -3.19 -8.28 4.06
N HIS A 22 -2.14 -8.50 4.85
CA HIS A 22 -1.83 -7.70 6.02
C HIS A 22 -0.74 -6.69 5.68
N TRP A 23 -1.09 -5.40 5.66
CA TRP A 23 -0.24 -4.36 5.06
C TRP A 23 1.14 -4.22 5.72
N ARG A 24 1.25 -4.64 6.98
CA ARG A 24 2.49 -4.63 7.76
C ARG A 24 3.54 -5.62 7.25
N ASP A 25 3.10 -6.67 6.56
CA ASP A 25 4.00 -7.67 5.99
C ASP A 25 4.79 -7.09 4.81
N GLY A 26 4.27 -6.04 4.16
CA GLY A 26 4.89 -5.36 3.04
C GLY A 26 5.64 -4.06 3.39
N VAL A 27 5.94 -3.77 4.66
CA VAL A 27 6.66 -2.54 5.04
C VAL A 27 7.92 -2.83 5.85
N GLY A 28 8.83 -1.86 5.90
CA GLY A 28 10.14 -2.02 6.54
C GLY A 28 11.18 -2.66 5.61
N PRO A 29 12.38 -3.01 6.14
CA PRO A 29 13.46 -3.60 5.35
C PRO A 29 13.03 -4.90 4.69
N THR A 30 13.27 -5.04 3.38
CA THR A 30 12.81 -6.17 2.57
C THR A 30 13.29 -7.52 3.13
N GLU A 31 14.50 -7.58 3.68
CA GLU A 31 15.08 -8.79 4.29
C GLU A 31 14.31 -9.30 5.53
N ASN A 32 13.48 -8.45 6.14
CA ASN A 32 12.66 -8.79 7.31
C ASN A 32 11.20 -9.07 6.94
N ARG A 33 10.81 -8.90 5.67
CA ARG A 33 9.43 -9.12 5.23
C ARG A 33 9.17 -10.62 5.11
N PRO A 34 8.02 -11.13 5.60
CA PRO A 34 7.74 -12.56 5.58
C PRO A 34 7.41 -13.04 4.17
N ILE A 35 7.80 -14.27 3.87
CA ILE A 35 7.36 -15.01 2.68
C ILE A 35 6.15 -15.87 3.10
N LEU A 36 4.99 -15.62 2.50
CA LEU A 36 3.72 -16.22 2.90
C LEU A 36 2.99 -16.86 1.71
N PRO A 37 2.10 -17.85 1.93
CA PRO A 37 1.17 -18.27 0.89
C PRO A 37 0.32 -17.08 0.43
N ASN A 38 0.12 -16.95 -0.88
CA ASN A 38 -0.76 -15.94 -1.42
C ASN A 38 -2.21 -16.25 -0.98
N PRO A 39 -2.96 -15.27 -0.44
CA PRO A 39 -4.30 -15.49 0.11
C PRO A 39 -5.36 -15.79 -0.95
N ALA A 40 -5.11 -15.48 -2.22
CA ALA A 40 -6.08 -15.63 -3.31
C ALA A 40 -5.70 -16.70 -4.34
N TRP A 41 -4.40 -16.94 -4.54
CA TRP A 41 -3.88 -17.76 -5.63
C TRP A 41 -2.95 -18.85 -5.10
N PRO A 42 -2.75 -19.97 -5.83
CA PRO A 42 -1.83 -21.04 -5.42
C PRO A 42 -0.36 -20.65 -5.67
N GLU A 43 0.05 -19.53 -5.11
CA GLU A 43 1.38 -18.91 -5.27
C GLU A 43 1.95 -18.53 -3.91
N ILE A 44 3.20 -18.07 -3.92
CA ILE A 44 3.88 -17.53 -2.75
C ILE A 44 3.98 -16.02 -2.94
N GLU A 45 3.65 -15.26 -1.89
CA GLU A 45 3.88 -13.83 -1.80
C GLU A 45 5.17 -13.58 -1.01
N CYS A 46 6.16 -12.95 -1.67
CA CYS A 46 7.44 -12.61 -1.06
C CYS A 46 7.40 -11.27 -0.31
N ASN A 47 6.36 -10.45 -0.54
CA ASN A 47 6.23 -9.09 0.00
C ASN A 47 7.41 -8.15 -0.38
N ASP A 48 8.11 -8.45 -1.48
CA ASP A 48 9.24 -7.64 -1.98
C ASP A 48 8.80 -6.21 -2.34
N ALA A 49 7.56 -6.05 -2.79
CA ALA A 49 6.94 -4.76 -3.09
C ALA A 49 5.69 -4.56 -2.25
N GLY A 50 5.75 -3.64 -1.30
CA GLY A 50 4.59 -3.30 -0.47
C GLY A 50 4.24 -1.81 -0.53
N THR A 51 3.74 -1.28 0.58
CA THR A 51 3.14 0.07 0.62
C THR A 51 4.12 1.15 0.16
N ASP A 52 5.33 1.20 0.75
CA ASP A 52 6.32 2.24 0.43
C ASP A 52 6.76 2.18 -1.04
N ASP A 53 7.00 0.97 -1.54
CA ASP A 53 7.46 0.71 -2.91
C ASP A 53 6.38 1.14 -3.93
N TRP A 54 5.13 0.80 -3.65
CA TRP A 54 3.99 1.19 -4.48
C TRP A 54 3.69 2.70 -4.43
N LEU A 55 3.78 3.34 -3.26
CA LEU A 55 3.62 4.78 -3.16
C LEU A 55 4.71 5.51 -3.96
N ARG A 56 5.95 5.01 -3.92
CA ARG A 56 7.07 5.51 -4.74
C ARG A 56 6.82 5.32 -6.23
N LEU A 57 6.27 4.18 -6.65
CA LEU A 57 5.86 3.96 -8.03
C LEU A 57 4.82 5.00 -8.47
N CYS A 58 3.80 5.27 -7.65
CA CYS A 58 2.79 6.29 -7.95
C CYS A 58 3.42 7.68 -8.14
N ASP A 59 4.40 8.05 -7.32
CA ASP A 59 5.11 9.32 -7.46
C ASP A 59 5.94 9.40 -8.76
N LEU A 60 6.58 8.30 -9.16
CA LEU A 60 7.37 8.23 -10.41
C LEU A 60 6.49 8.28 -11.66
N VAL A 61 5.33 7.61 -11.60
CA VAL A 61 4.33 7.61 -12.67
C VAL A 61 3.60 8.95 -12.74
N GLY A 62 3.43 9.64 -11.61
CA GLY A 62 2.70 10.90 -11.51
C GLY A 62 1.20 10.72 -11.35
N CYS A 63 0.76 9.62 -10.72
CA CYS A 63 -0.65 9.29 -10.51
C CYS A 63 -1.03 9.33 -9.03
N GLU A 64 -2.34 9.38 -8.76
CA GLU A 64 -2.87 9.19 -7.42
C GLU A 64 -2.82 7.73 -6.99
N ALA A 65 -2.81 7.54 -5.67
CA ALA A 65 -2.70 6.25 -5.02
C ALA A 65 -4.03 5.92 -4.34
N MET A 66 -4.67 4.81 -4.75
CA MET A 66 -5.86 4.26 -4.12
C MET A 66 -5.55 2.95 -3.40
N ILE A 67 -5.71 2.95 -2.07
CA ILE A 67 -5.54 1.75 -1.25
C ILE A 67 -6.85 0.97 -1.14
N CYS A 68 -6.77 -0.36 -1.28
CA CYS A 68 -7.84 -1.31 -0.99
C CYS A 68 -7.55 -1.98 0.36
N GLY A 69 -8.31 -1.62 1.38
CA GLY A 69 -8.18 -2.24 2.70
C GLY A 69 -8.59 -3.71 2.70
N ASN A 70 -8.08 -4.47 3.68
CA ASN A 70 -8.46 -5.85 3.87
C ASN A 70 -9.83 -5.95 4.56
N GLY A 71 -10.86 -6.22 3.76
CA GLY A 71 -12.23 -6.46 4.23
C GLY A 71 -12.60 -7.94 4.36
N GLY A 72 -11.63 -8.86 4.27
CA GLY A 72 -11.86 -10.29 4.42
C GLY A 72 -11.56 -10.74 5.85
N ASN A 73 -10.28 -10.98 6.16
CA ASN A 73 -9.82 -11.42 7.48
C ASN A 73 -9.08 -10.33 8.29
N GLY A 74 -8.95 -9.11 7.77
CA GLY A 74 -8.39 -7.96 8.47
C GLY A 74 -9.38 -7.29 9.44
N THR A 75 -8.92 -6.28 10.19
CA THR A 75 -9.78 -5.52 11.12
C THR A 75 -9.89 -4.03 10.74
N PRO A 76 -10.95 -3.33 11.19
CA PRO A 76 -11.05 -1.88 11.03
C PRO A 76 -9.85 -1.13 11.65
N GLU A 77 -9.32 -1.61 12.77
CA GLU A 77 -8.14 -1.04 13.43
C GLU A 77 -6.89 -1.20 12.57
N GLU A 78 -6.69 -2.36 11.94
CA GLU A 78 -5.59 -2.58 11.01
C GLU A 78 -5.66 -1.60 9.83
N ALA A 79 -6.86 -1.41 9.25
CA ALA A 79 -7.07 -0.45 8.17
C ALA A 79 -6.82 1.01 8.63
N ALA A 80 -7.29 1.38 9.83
CA ALA A 80 -7.05 2.71 10.39
C ALA A 80 -5.55 2.99 10.62
N GLN A 81 -4.81 1.99 11.11
CA GLN A 81 -3.36 2.09 11.27
C GLN A 81 -2.64 2.25 9.92
N TRP A 82 -3.15 1.63 8.85
CA TRP A 82 -2.59 1.82 7.52
C TRP A 82 -2.81 3.24 7.00
N VAL A 83 -3.99 3.82 7.25
CA VAL A 83 -4.28 5.22 6.94
C VAL A 83 -3.34 6.15 7.71
N GLU A 84 -3.13 5.89 9.01
CA GLU A 84 -2.20 6.64 9.84
C GLU A 84 -0.76 6.48 9.36
N TYR A 85 -0.34 5.28 8.97
CA TYR A 85 0.99 5.01 8.40
C TYR A 85 1.24 5.86 7.15
N CYS A 86 0.27 5.93 6.23
CA CYS A 86 0.43 6.64 4.97
C CYS A 86 0.31 8.16 5.08
N ASN A 87 -0.54 8.65 6.00
CA ASN A 87 -0.94 10.06 6.07
C ASN A 87 -0.53 10.77 7.36
N GLY A 88 0.03 10.04 8.32
CA GLY A 88 0.44 10.54 9.62
C GLY A 88 1.62 11.51 9.53
N ARG A 89 1.74 12.37 10.54
CA ARG A 89 2.90 13.25 10.70
C ARG A 89 4.06 12.46 11.31
N CYS A 90 5.29 12.83 10.96
CA CYS A 90 6.50 12.34 11.60
C CYS A 90 6.40 12.51 13.13
N GLY A 91 6.39 11.38 13.87
CA GLY A 91 6.23 11.34 15.34
C GLY A 91 5.12 10.43 15.87
N HIS A 92 4.24 9.89 15.02
CA HIS A 92 3.27 8.85 15.42
C HIS A 92 3.89 7.44 15.43
N ALA A 93 3.30 6.53 16.23
CA ALA A 93 3.83 5.19 16.51
C ALA A 93 4.12 4.34 15.26
N TYR A 94 3.48 4.65 14.14
CA TYR A 94 3.60 3.93 12.87
C TYR A 94 4.20 4.79 11.74
N GLY A 95 5.02 5.80 12.06
CA GLY A 95 5.56 6.76 11.09
C GLY A 95 6.41 6.14 9.96
N GLY A 96 5.75 5.56 8.96
CA GLY A 96 6.28 5.28 7.63
C GLY A 96 6.15 6.49 6.72
N SER A 97 6.83 6.42 5.58
CA SER A 97 7.02 7.47 4.56
C SER A 97 6.03 8.65 4.64
N ALA A 98 6.41 9.71 5.37
CA ALA A 98 5.61 10.93 5.52
C ALA A 98 5.30 11.54 4.14
N ARG A 99 4.10 11.28 3.59
CA ARG A 99 3.66 11.93 2.36
C ARG A 99 3.48 13.41 2.63
N ARG A 100 4.20 14.24 1.87
CA ARG A 100 3.78 15.62 1.63
C ARG A 100 2.42 15.54 0.94
N GLN A 101 1.35 15.93 1.62
CA GLN A 101 0.03 16.03 1.01
C GLN A 101 0.16 16.90 -0.23
N ARG A 102 -0.03 16.31 -1.42
CA ARG A 102 -0.35 17.12 -2.59
C ARG A 102 -1.77 17.65 -2.35
N PRO A 103 -2.07 18.92 -2.62
CA PRO A 103 -3.45 19.39 -2.57
C PRO A 103 -4.26 18.47 -3.49
N SER A 104 -5.25 17.78 -2.91
CA SER A 104 -6.22 16.99 -3.65
C SER A 104 -6.79 17.91 -4.74
N ALA A 105 -6.65 17.50 -6.00
CA ALA A 105 -7.45 18.08 -7.05
C ALA A 105 -8.89 17.65 -6.73
N ALA A 106 -9.65 18.57 -6.15
CA ALA A 106 -11.06 18.39 -5.87
C ALA A 106 -11.76 17.84 -7.12
N VAL A 107 -12.51 16.76 -6.94
CA VAL A 107 -13.55 16.31 -7.87
C VAL A 107 -14.67 17.35 -7.88
#